data_AF-A0A959XYZ3-F1
#
_entry.id   AF-A0A959XYZ3-F1
#
_cell.length_a   1.000
_cell.length_b   1.000
_cell.length_c   1.000
_cell.angle_alpha   90.00
_cell.angle_beta   90.00
_cell.angle_gamma   90.00
#
_symmetry.space_group_name_H-M   'P 1'
#
loop_
_entity.id
_entity.type
_entity.pdbx_description
1 polymer ?
#
loop_
_entity_poly.entity_id
_entity_poly.type
_entity_poly.pdbx_seq_one_letter_code
_entity_poly.pdbx_strand_id
1 'polypeptide(L)'
;IGVPFERKGRRSGKTNYSYAQMFKFAYDGIVSFSNRPLHLATYAGFLISLTAFAVIIYSVYQKYWNNNTVQGWTSIMLSVLFLGGVQLICLGIIGEYIGRILDNVKDRPNYVIKESNLED
;
A
#
# COMPACT_ATOMS: atom_id res chain seq x y z
N ILE A 1 -8.97 -28.03 -16.49
CA ILE A 1 -8.58 -29.34 -15.91
C ILE A 1 -7.10 -29.53 -16.24
N GLY A 2 -6.22 -29.62 -15.24
CA GLY A 2 -4.78 -29.83 -15.45
C GLY A 2 -4.44 -31.31 -15.55
N VAL A 3 -3.41 -31.66 -16.32
CA VAL A 3 -2.88 -33.04 -16.38
C VAL A 3 -1.88 -33.19 -15.23
N PRO A 4 -2.08 -34.13 -14.29
CA PRO A 4 -1.13 -34.34 -13.20
C PRO A 4 0.20 -34.83 -13.78
N PHE A 5 1.27 -34.09 -13.49
CA PHE A 5 2.62 -34.41 -13.90
C PHE A 5 3.53 -34.36 -12.69
N GLU A 6 4.18 -35.48 -12.39
CA GLU A 6 5.11 -35.58 -11.28
C GLU A 6 6.55 -35.41 -11.78
N ARG A 7 7.13 -34.24 -11.49
CA ARG A 7 8.51 -33.93 -11.88
C ARG A 7 9.47 -34.42 -10.81
N LYS A 8 10.50 -35.19 -11.19
CA LYS A 8 11.61 -35.53 -10.29
C LYS A 8 12.28 -34.25 -9.75
N GLY A 9 12.65 -34.27 -8.47
CA GLY A 9 13.32 -33.17 -7.79
C GLY A 9 14.58 -32.71 -8.53
N ARG A 10 14.79 -31.39 -8.59
CA ARG A 10 15.89 -30.79 -9.36
C ARG A 10 17.24 -31.11 -8.69
N ARG A 11 18.20 -31.60 -9.48
CA ARG A 11 19.54 -32.02 -9.01
C ARG A 11 20.58 -30.89 -8.93
N SER A 12 20.37 -29.76 -9.60
CA SER A 12 21.31 -28.62 -9.60
C SER A 12 20.64 -27.28 -9.91
N GLY A 13 21.35 -26.19 -9.58
CA GLY A 13 20.94 -24.80 -9.81
C GLY A 13 20.17 -24.16 -8.64
N LYS A 14 19.79 -22.89 -8.76
CA LYS A 14 18.91 -22.17 -7.80
C LYS A 14 17.52 -21.97 -8.39
N THR A 15 16.50 -21.87 -7.54
CA THR A 15 15.14 -21.60 -8.01
C THR A 15 15.14 -20.28 -8.78
N ASN A 16 14.46 -20.23 -9.93
CA ASN A 16 14.22 -18.98 -10.64
C ASN A 16 13.16 -18.12 -9.94
N TYR A 17 12.48 -18.69 -8.95
CA TYR A 17 11.40 -18.05 -8.21
C TYR A 17 11.62 -18.20 -6.71
N SER A 18 12.06 -17.12 -6.08
CA SER A 18 12.26 -17.03 -4.63
C SER A 18 10.97 -16.64 -3.93
N TYR A 19 10.90 -16.87 -2.61
CA TYR A 19 9.75 -16.45 -1.81
C TYR A 19 9.48 -14.94 -1.90
N ALA A 20 10.52 -14.11 -2.02
CA ALA A 20 10.36 -12.68 -2.20
C ALA A 20 9.68 -12.34 -3.55
N GLN A 21 10.03 -13.07 -4.62
CA GLN A 21 9.39 -12.91 -5.93
C GLN A 21 7.93 -13.38 -5.89
N MET A 22 7.63 -14.47 -5.17
CA MET A 22 6.26 -14.92 -4.93
C MET A 22 5.43 -13.87 -4.18
N PHE A 23 5.98 -13.26 -3.13
CA PHE A 23 5.31 -12.21 -2.37
C PHE A 23 5.04 -10.98 -3.23
N LYS A 24 6.03 -10.54 -3.99
CA LYS A 24 5.88 -9.42 -4.93
C LYS A 24 4.77 -9.71 -5.94
N PHE A 25 4.75 -10.91 -6.52
CA PHE A 25 3.71 -11.30 -7.48
C PHE A 25 2.32 -11.35 -6.87
N ALA A 26 2.19 -11.88 -5.66
CA ALA A 26 0.92 -11.87 -4.94
C ALA A 26 0.44 -10.43 -4.65
N TYR A 27 1.35 -9.57 -4.20
CA TYR A 27 1.07 -8.15 -3.96
C TYR A 27 0.63 -7.43 -5.25
N ASP A 28 1.39 -7.59 -6.34
CA ASP A 28 1.04 -7.04 -7.65
C ASP A 28 -0.33 -7.51 -8.13
N GLY A 29 -0.67 -8.78 -7.92
CA GLY A 29 -2.00 -9.31 -8.22
C GLY A 29 -3.11 -8.65 -7.42
N ILE A 30 -2.92 -8.47 -6.10
CA ILE A 30 -3.91 -7.82 -5.24
C ILE A 30 -4.14 -6.37 -5.67
N VAL A 31 -3.07 -5.62 -5.94
CA VAL A 31 -3.17 -4.20 -6.31
C VAL A 31 -3.74 -4.02 -7.72
N SER A 32 -3.38 -4.89 -8.67
CA SER A 32 -3.84 -4.77 -10.07
C SER A 32 -5.32 -5.10 -10.24
N PHE A 33 -5.83 -6.07 -9.48
CA PHE A 33 -7.18 -6.60 -9.66
C PHE A 33 -8.15 -6.23 -8.52
N SER A 34 -7.73 -5.38 -7.58
CA SER A 34 -8.59 -5.00 -6.45
C SER A 34 -8.36 -3.57 -5.97
N ASN A 35 -9.45 -2.95 -5.51
CA ASN A 35 -9.42 -1.67 -4.80
C ASN A 35 -9.35 -1.85 -3.27
N ARG A 36 -9.23 -3.10 -2.78
CA ARG A 36 -9.16 -3.40 -1.34
C ARG A 36 -8.03 -2.66 -0.61
N PRO A 37 -6.79 -2.57 -1.13
CA PRO A 37 -5.72 -1.80 -0.48
C PRO A 37 -6.10 -0.33 -0.27
N LEU A 38 -6.73 0.28 -1.28
CA LEU A 38 -7.19 1.66 -1.21
C LEU A 38 -8.27 1.85 -0.13
N HIS A 39 -9.26 0.96 -0.08
CA HIS A 39 -10.29 0.99 0.97
C HIS A 39 -9.71 0.77 2.38
N LEU A 40 -8.75 -0.14 2.54
CA LEU A 40 -8.06 -0.35 3.81
C LEU A 40 -7.37 0.92 4.31
N ALA A 41 -6.71 1.66 3.40
CA ALA A 41 -6.11 2.95 3.72
C ALA A 41 -7.16 3.96 4.22
N THR A 42 -8.30 4.03 3.55
CA THR A 42 -9.41 4.92 3.94
C THR A 42 -9.96 4.57 5.33
N TYR A 43 -10.22 3.29 5.60
CA TYR A 43 -10.72 2.85 6.89
C TYR A 43 -9.71 3.06 8.02
N ALA A 44 -8.44 2.78 7.77
CA ALA A 44 -7.37 3.07 8.72
C ALA A 44 -7.28 4.57 9.03
N GLY A 45 -7.30 5.42 8.00
CA GLY A 45 -7.31 6.87 8.17
C GLY A 45 -8.52 7.37 8.99
N PHE A 46 -9.71 6.81 8.75
CA PHE A 46 -10.91 7.17 9.49
C PHE A 46 -10.82 6.78 10.97
N LEU A 47 -10.40 5.54 11.27
CA LEU A 47 -10.19 5.09 12.66
C LEU A 47 -9.21 5.98 13.41
N ILE A 48 -8.15 6.40 12.72
CA ILE A 48 -7.08 7.21 13.29
C ILE A 48 -7.53 8.66 13.51
N SER A 49 -8.32 9.20 12.60
CA SER A 49 -8.95 10.51 12.79
C SER A 49 -9.88 10.49 14.01
N LEU A 50 -10.65 9.41 14.21
CA LEU A 50 -11.53 9.26 15.36
C LEU A 50 -10.75 9.20 16.68
N THR A 51 -9.64 8.44 16.75
CA THR A 51 -8.81 8.38 17.95
C THR A 51 -8.12 9.71 18.23
N ALA A 52 -7.61 10.39 17.20
CA ALA A 52 -7.03 11.72 17.33
C ALA A 52 -8.05 12.74 17.86
N PHE A 53 -9.29 12.70 17.37
CA PHE A 53 -10.37 13.56 17.85
C PHE A 53 -10.67 13.32 19.34
N ALA A 54 -10.73 12.06 19.79
CA ALA A 54 -10.91 11.73 21.20
C ALA A 54 -9.74 12.24 22.08
N VAL A 55 -8.50 12.12 21.61
CA VAL A 55 -7.31 12.63 22.31
C VAL A 55 -7.32 14.16 22.43
N ILE A 56 -7.80 14.86 21.40
CA ILE A 56 -7.98 16.32 21.43
C ILE A 56 -9.00 16.71 22.50
N ILE A 57 -10.18 16.07 22.53
CA ILE A 57 -11.21 16.34 23.55
C ILE A 57 -10.65 16.12 24.96
N TYR A 58 -9.96 15.00 25.18
CA TYR A 58 -9.35 14.70 26.47
C TYR A 58 -8.29 15.74 26.86
N SER A 59 -7.46 16.19 25.92
CA SER A 59 -6.44 17.20 26.17
C SER A 59 -7.05 18.56 26.51
N VAL A 60 -8.16 18.93 25.85
CA VAL A 60 -8.90 20.15 26.16
C VAL A 60 -9.51 20.07 27.57
N TYR A 61 -10.11 18.94 27.94
CA TYR A 61 -10.67 18.73 29.28
C TYR A 61 -9.60 18.85 30.38
N GLN A 62 -8.45 18.19 30.19
CA GLN A 62 -7.30 18.28 31.10
C GLN A 62 -6.80 19.71 31.28
N LYS A 63 -6.77 20.52 30.22
CA LYS A 63 -6.33 21.93 30.26
C LYS A 63 -7.23 22.81 31.14
N TYR A 64 -8.54 22.56 31.17
CA TYR A 64 -9.48 23.37 31.95
C TYR A 64 -9.60 22.94 33.41
N TRP A 65 -9.30 21.68 33.74
CA TRP A 65 -9.48 21.12 35.10
C TRP A 65 -8.18 20.83 35.88
N ASN A 66 -7.02 20.68 35.23
CA ASN A 66 -5.76 20.35 35.90
C ASN A 66 -4.69 21.43 35.67
N ASN A 67 -4.23 22.07 36.74
CA ASN A 67 -3.40 23.29 36.68
C ASN A 67 -1.88 23.06 36.79
N ASN A 68 -1.38 21.81 36.72
CA ASN A 68 0.02 21.49 37.02
C ASN A 68 0.64 20.47 36.04
N THR A 69 1.38 20.97 35.05
CA THR A 69 2.56 20.40 34.30
C THR A 69 2.67 21.10 32.92
N VAL A 70 3.79 20.93 32.20
CA VAL A 70 3.87 21.28 30.75
C VAL A 70 2.97 20.31 29.97
N GLN A 71 1.66 20.50 30.12
CA GLN A 71 0.62 19.63 29.62
C GLN A 71 0.58 19.69 28.10
N GLY A 72 0.59 18.53 27.45
CA GLY A 72 0.26 18.39 26.04
C GLY A 72 1.43 18.16 25.09
N TRP A 73 2.69 18.33 25.48
CA TRP A 73 3.81 18.12 24.55
C TRP A 73 3.89 16.66 24.04
N THR A 74 3.82 15.70 24.96
CA THR A 74 3.87 14.27 24.61
C THR A 74 2.66 13.84 23.77
N SER A 75 1.45 14.30 24.10
CA SER A 75 0.25 13.97 23.33
C SER A 75 0.23 14.64 21.97
N ILE A 76 0.70 15.89 21.85
CA ILE A 76 0.84 16.60 20.58
C ILE A 76 1.86 15.89 19.69
N MET A 77 3.06 15.57 20.20
CA MET A 77 4.09 14.88 19.41
C MET A 77 3.63 13.50 18.95
N LEU A 78 3.00 12.71 19.83
CA LEU A 78 2.43 11.41 19.44
C LEU A 78 1.35 11.57 18.37
N SER A 79 0.43 12.53 18.54
CA SER A 79 -0.66 12.75 17.58
C SER A 79 -0.12 13.18 16.21
N VAL A 80 0.84 14.09 16.18
CA VAL A 80 1.45 14.60 14.94
C VAL A 80 2.23 13.49 14.22
N LEU A 81 3.07 12.74 14.93
CA LEU A 81 3.83 11.63 14.34
C LEU A 81 2.91 10.51 13.85
N PHE A 82 1.84 10.20 14.60
CA PHE A 82 0.88 9.19 14.22
C PHE A 82 0.07 9.60 12.98
N LEU A 83 -0.51 10.80 12.99
CA LEU A 83 -1.24 11.33 11.83
C LEU A 83 -0.31 11.47 10.61
N GLY A 84 0.92 11.94 10.80
CA GLY A 84 1.91 12.04 9.73
C GLY A 84 2.30 10.68 9.14
N GLY A 85 2.54 9.67 9.97
CA GLY A 85 2.82 8.31 9.50
C GLY A 85 1.68 7.71 8.67
N VAL A 86 0.44 7.96 9.09
CA VAL A 86 -0.76 7.48 8.39
C VAL A 86 -0.98 8.22 7.08
N GLN A 87 -0.77 9.53 7.05
CA GLN A 87 -0.80 10.32 5.83
C GLN A 87 0.23 9.81 4.81
N LEU A 88 1.46 9.49 5.25
CA LEU A 88 2.49 8.92 4.38
C LEU A 88 2.10 7.55 3.82
N ILE A 89 1.48 6.68 4.62
CA ILE A 89 0.94 5.39 4.15
C ILE A 89 -0.15 5.60 3.10
N CYS A 90 -1.11 6.49 3.38
CA CYS A 90 -2.19 6.82 2.44
C CYS A 90 -1.63 7.38 1.12
N LEU A 91 -0.66 8.30 1.19
CA LEU A 91 0.01 8.85 0.01
C LEU A 91 0.78 7.78 -0.77
N GLY A 92 1.45 6.85 -0.09
CA GLY A 92 2.13 5.73 -0.74
C GLY A 92 1.17 4.85 -1.54
N ILE A 93 0.01 4.51 -0.94
CA ILE A 93 -1.04 3.73 -1.62
C ILE A 93 -1.59 4.51 -2.81
N ILE A 94 -1.94 5.79 -2.64
CA ILE A 94 -2.43 6.63 -3.74
C ILE A 94 -1.39 6.72 -4.88
N GLY A 95 -0.11 6.91 -4.54
CA GLY A 95 0.98 6.98 -5.51
C GLY A 95 1.14 5.70 -6.35
N GLU A 96 0.99 4.53 -5.73
CA GLU A 96 0.99 3.23 -6.42
C GLU A 96 -0.14 3.16 -7.47
N TYR A 97 -1.36 3.57 -7.12
CA TYR A 97 -2.50 3.57 -8.05
C TYR A 97 -2.33 4.63 -9.16
N ILE A 98 -1.86 5.84 -8.83
CA ILE A 98 -1.58 6.88 -9.83
C ILE A 98 -0.52 6.41 -10.83
N GLY A 99 0.55 5.75 -10.36
CA GLY A 99 1.58 5.18 -11.24
C GLY A 99 1.00 4.19 -12.24
N ARG A 100 0.12 3.29 -11.77
CA ARG A 100 -0.58 2.32 -12.64
C ARG A 100 -1.51 3.01 -13.64
N ILE A 101 -2.26 4.03 -13.21
CA ILE A 101 -3.12 4.80 -14.11
C ILE A 101 -2.27 5.46 -15.21
N LEU A 102 -1.14 6.08 -14.85
CA LEU A 102 -0.22 6.68 -15.81
C LEU A 102 0.30 5.65 -16.81
N ASP A 103 0.64 4.44 -16.37
CA ASP A 103 1.10 3.39 -17.28
C ASP A 103 0.00 2.90 -18.23
N ASN A 104 -1.26 2.89 -17.80
CA ASN A 104 -2.40 2.57 -18.66
C ASN A 104 -2.72 3.71 -19.66
N VAL A 105 -2.54 4.97 -19.27
CA VAL A 105 -2.88 6.14 -20.11
C VAL A 105 -1.81 6.45 -21.15
N LYS A 106 -0.57 6.00 -20.95
CA LYS A 106 0.57 6.30 -21.84
C LYS A 106 0.44 5.76 -23.28
N ASP A 107 -0.59 4.96 -23.58
CA ASP A 107 -0.88 4.35 -24.89
C ASP A 107 0.38 3.83 -25.62
N ARG A 108 1.32 3.27 -24.85
CA ARG A 108 2.58 2.77 -25.41
C ARG A 108 2.31 1.38 -25.98
N PRO A 109 2.59 1.15 -27.27
CA PRO A 109 2.46 -0.18 -27.85
C PRO A 109 3.39 -1.15 -27.10
N ASN A 110 2.86 -2.31 -26.74
CA ASN A 110 3.61 -3.33 -25.97
C ASN A 110 4.86 -3.83 -26.71
N TYR A 111 4.85 -3.74 -28.03
CA TYR A 111 5.96 -4.09 -28.90
C TYR A 111 5.85 -3.31 -30.21
N VAL A 112 6.99 -3.16 -30.89
CA VAL A 112 7.06 -2.58 -32.23
C VAL A 112 7.50 -3.69 -33.16
N ILE A 113 6.72 -3.97 -34.20
CA ILE A 113 7.07 -4.95 -35.22
C ILE A 113 8.07 -4.29 -36.17
N LYS A 114 9.23 -4.93 -36.36
CA LYS A 114 10.22 -4.45 -37.31
C LYS A 114 9.97 -4.98 -38.72
N GLU A 115 9.66 -6.28 -38.84
CA GLU A 115 9.40 -6.98 -40.11
C GLU A 115 8.30 -8.04 -39.87
N SER A 116 7.42 -8.25 -40.86
CA SER A 116 6.33 -9.23 -40.84
C SER A 116 6.22 -9.90 -42.21
N ASN A 117 5.91 -11.20 -42.24
CA ASN A 117 5.70 -11.98 -43.46
C ASN A 117 4.21 -12.15 -43.79
N LEU A 118 3.33 -11.47 -43.06
CA LEU A 118 1.89 -11.46 -43.34
C LEU A 118 1.64 -10.43 -44.46
N GLU A 119 0.99 -10.86 -45.55
CA GLU A 119 0.38 -9.96 -46.52
C GLU A 119 -0.93 -9.45 -45.90
N ASP A 120 -0.88 -8.21 -45.40
CA ASP A 120 -1.94 -7.39 -44.73
C ASP A 120 -3.08 -8.10 -43.96
#